data_AF-A0A8H9TKE2-F1
#
_entry.id   AF-A0A8H9TKE2-F1
#
_cell.length_a   1.000
_cell.length_b   1.000
_cell.length_c   1.000
_cell.angle_alpha   90.00
_cell.angle_beta   90.00
_cell.angle_gamma   90.00
#
_symmetry.space_group_name_H-M   'P 1'
#
loop_
_entity.id
_entity.type
_entity.pdbx_description
1 polymer ?
#
loop_
_entity_poly.entity_id
_entity_poly.type
_entity_poly.pdbx_seq_one_letter_code
_entity_poly.pdbx_strand_id
1 'polypeptide(L)'
;MKLSELHEYIAKQKEEGNPLTHVYGIEVDDYVHEIPEGVVEIGLLAKMNEDGDDLDDDLADVITRYYKDAKLKVILEVPFGLEHDVNELVTNMQLLNYDISILLPGSDKMNDPEAWDEFYELNKEYLECLFQNPKVKNQIYPVSSYFQYLLMECNNHVPETMATDDYINARFVEGVNIELMDKMKDKLREDINEQFEPFGGLETYARTLNVALAKVIANKAEEQMQLQKEAADCESSVEEEQSDSD
;
A
#
# COMPACT_ATOMS: atom_id res chain seq x y z
N MET A 1 10.46 17.69 2.29
CA MET A 1 11.73 17.98 1.57
C MET A 1 11.38 18.14 0.10
N LYS A 2 12.02 19.06 -0.62
CA LYS A 2 11.72 19.26 -2.04
C LYS A 2 12.39 18.20 -2.91
N LEU A 3 11.75 17.83 -4.02
CA LEU A 3 12.29 16.83 -4.95
C LEU A 3 13.63 17.28 -5.54
N SER A 4 13.78 18.59 -5.81
CA SER A 4 15.04 19.17 -6.28
C SER A 4 16.23 18.97 -5.32
N GLU A 5 15.96 18.76 -4.02
CA GLU A 5 16.98 18.60 -2.97
C GLU A 5 17.29 17.12 -2.67
N LEU A 6 16.45 16.20 -3.15
CA LEU A 6 16.49 14.78 -2.79
C LEU A 6 17.82 14.10 -3.15
N HIS A 7 18.37 14.39 -4.33
CA HIS A 7 19.59 13.75 -4.83
C HIS A 7 20.82 14.13 -4.00
N GLU A 8 20.97 15.41 -3.67
CA GLU A 8 22.06 15.87 -2.80
C GLU A 8 21.94 15.27 -1.40
N TYR A 9 20.72 15.18 -0.88
CA TYR A 9 20.46 14.56 0.42
C TYR A 9 20.85 13.06 0.44
N ILE A 10 20.44 12.28 -0.56
CA ILE A 10 20.79 10.86 -0.65
C ILE A 10 22.29 10.65 -0.80
N ALA A 11 22.95 11.45 -1.65
CA ALA A 11 24.40 11.38 -1.84
C ALA A 11 25.14 11.62 -0.51
N LYS A 12 24.73 12.66 0.23
CA LYS A 12 25.30 12.97 1.55
C LYS A 12 25.08 11.84 2.56
N GLN A 13 23.88 11.28 2.64
CA GLN A 13 23.59 10.16 3.55
C GLN A 13 24.43 8.92 3.23
N LYS A 14 24.66 8.64 1.94
CA LYS A 14 25.54 7.57 1.49
C LYS A 14 27.00 7.82 1.88
N GLU A 15 27.51 9.05 1.76
CA GLU A 15 28.86 9.42 2.20
C GLU A 15 29.05 9.30 3.72
N GLU A 16 28.00 9.60 4.49
CA GLU A 16 27.97 9.46 5.96
C GLU A 16 27.83 7.99 6.42
N GLY A 17 27.72 7.04 5.49
CA GLY A 17 27.60 5.61 5.79
C GLY A 17 26.19 5.15 6.14
N ASN A 18 25.17 5.99 5.88
CA ASN A 18 23.76 5.74 6.16
C ASN A 18 22.96 5.67 4.84
N PRO A 19 23.15 4.65 3.98
CA PRO A 19 22.42 4.56 2.72
C PRO A 19 20.91 4.49 2.96
N LEU A 20 20.16 5.38 2.30
CA LEU A 20 18.70 5.43 2.41
C LEU A 20 18.06 4.51 1.37
N THR A 21 17.21 3.61 1.84
CA THR A 21 16.37 2.75 1.00
C THR A 21 14.93 3.24 0.92
N HIS A 22 14.49 4.04 1.89
CA HIS A 22 13.13 4.57 2.00
C HIS A 22 13.18 6.06 2.28
N VAL A 23 12.40 6.86 1.56
CA VAL A 23 12.32 8.32 1.75
C VAL A 23 10.89 8.81 1.58
N TYR A 24 10.38 9.62 2.52
CA TYR A 24 8.99 10.07 2.52
C TYR A 24 8.88 11.60 2.70
N GLY A 25 7.71 12.16 2.43
CA GLY A 25 7.42 13.58 2.61
C GLY A 25 8.10 14.45 1.55
N ILE A 26 8.18 13.93 0.33
CA ILE A 26 8.80 14.62 -0.81
C ILE A 26 7.77 15.48 -1.51
N GLU A 27 8.01 16.78 -1.54
CA GLU A 27 7.23 17.75 -2.32
C GLU A 27 7.78 17.81 -3.76
N VAL A 28 6.93 17.57 -4.75
CA VAL A 28 7.29 17.76 -6.16
C VAL A 28 7.15 19.23 -6.52
N ASP A 29 8.29 19.92 -6.53
CA ASP A 29 8.38 21.36 -6.78
C ASP A 29 8.93 21.73 -8.16
N ASP A 30 9.50 20.76 -8.86
CA ASP A 30 9.94 20.85 -10.25
C ASP A 30 9.90 19.44 -10.86
N TYR A 31 9.81 19.37 -12.18
CA TYR A 31 9.97 18.12 -12.90
C TYR A 31 11.45 17.71 -12.91
N VAL A 32 11.85 16.94 -11.90
CA VAL A 32 13.21 16.44 -11.78
C VAL A 32 13.32 15.09 -12.49
N HIS A 33 14.16 15.05 -13.53
CA HIS A 33 14.36 13.84 -14.34
C HIS A 33 15.14 12.73 -13.63
N GLU A 34 15.90 13.04 -12.60
CA GLU A 34 16.80 12.09 -11.96
C GLU A 34 16.03 11.13 -11.05
N ILE A 35 16.39 9.84 -11.13
CA ILE A 35 15.83 8.78 -10.30
C ILE A 35 16.80 8.56 -9.14
N PRO A 36 16.32 8.62 -7.88
CA PRO A 36 17.19 8.45 -6.72
C PRO A 36 17.80 7.04 -6.68
N GLU A 37 19.13 6.94 -6.76
CA GLU A 37 19.82 5.66 -6.71
C GLU A 37 19.74 5.01 -5.32
N GLY A 38 19.45 3.71 -5.28
CA GLY A 38 19.46 2.90 -4.05
C GLY A 38 18.18 3.00 -3.20
N VAL A 39 17.29 3.92 -3.54
CA VAL A 39 15.94 3.98 -2.98
C VAL A 39 15.10 2.86 -3.59
N VAL A 40 14.24 2.24 -2.78
CA VAL A 40 13.30 1.19 -3.22
C VAL A 40 11.84 1.61 -3.01
N GLU A 41 11.59 2.54 -2.09
CA GLU A 41 10.27 3.08 -1.79
C GLU A 41 10.35 4.60 -1.56
N ILE A 42 9.37 5.32 -2.11
CA ILE A 42 9.30 6.78 -2.00
C ILE A 42 7.89 7.28 -1.70
N GLY A 43 7.79 8.22 -0.75
CA GLY A 43 6.57 8.93 -0.38
C GLY A 43 6.55 10.33 -0.99
N LEU A 44 5.63 10.58 -1.91
CA LEU A 44 5.43 11.88 -2.57
C LEU A 44 4.20 12.56 -1.97
N LEU A 45 4.32 13.80 -1.54
CA LEU A 45 3.18 14.58 -1.04
C LEU A 45 2.21 14.86 -2.17
N ALA A 46 0.93 14.61 -1.91
CA ALA A 46 -0.13 14.88 -2.86
C ALA A 46 -0.25 16.38 -3.14
N LYS A 47 -0.44 16.70 -4.41
CA LYS A 47 -0.65 18.04 -4.93
C LYS A 47 -1.72 17.94 -6.02
N MET A 48 -2.82 18.67 -5.83
CA MET A 48 -3.89 18.75 -6.83
C MET A 48 -3.60 19.87 -7.82
N ASN A 49 -4.18 19.77 -9.00
CA ASN A 49 -4.17 20.84 -10.01
C ASN A 49 -4.92 22.10 -9.52
N GLU A 50 -4.92 23.17 -10.32
CA GLU A 50 -5.56 24.44 -9.93
C GLU A 50 -7.08 24.34 -9.71
N ASP A 51 -7.73 23.41 -10.41
CA ASP A 51 -9.18 23.17 -10.33
C ASP A 51 -9.56 22.24 -9.15
N GLY A 52 -8.57 21.58 -8.54
CA GLY A 52 -8.73 20.69 -7.37
C GLY A 52 -9.36 19.34 -7.69
N ASP A 53 -9.54 19.00 -8.97
CA ASP A 53 -10.24 17.82 -9.43
C ASP A 53 -9.32 16.66 -9.82
N ASP A 54 -8.05 16.94 -10.13
CA ASP A 54 -7.06 15.93 -10.53
C ASP A 54 -5.68 16.19 -9.90
N LEU A 55 -4.78 15.22 -10.01
CA LEU A 55 -3.38 15.37 -9.63
C LEU A 55 -2.68 16.43 -10.48
N ASP A 56 -1.74 17.14 -9.87
CA ASP A 56 -0.80 18.01 -10.57
C ASP A 56 -0.02 17.22 -11.64
N ASP A 57 0.09 17.79 -12.84
CA ASP A 57 0.67 17.13 -14.02
C ASP A 57 2.12 16.67 -13.76
N ASP A 58 2.94 17.53 -13.15
CA ASP A 58 4.33 17.21 -12.83
C ASP A 58 4.43 16.05 -11.82
N LEU A 59 3.53 16.03 -10.83
CA LEU A 59 3.44 14.93 -9.86
C LEU A 59 3.03 13.62 -10.54
N ALA A 60 2.03 13.63 -11.42
CA ALA A 60 1.58 12.45 -12.16
C ALA A 60 2.69 11.87 -13.06
N ASP A 61 3.47 12.74 -13.71
CA ASP A 61 4.61 12.35 -14.54
C ASP A 61 5.75 11.76 -13.69
N VAL A 62 6.06 12.34 -12.54
CA VAL A 62 7.07 11.81 -11.59
C VAL A 62 6.65 10.43 -11.07
N ILE A 63 5.40 10.26 -10.64
CA ILE A 63 4.84 8.97 -10.19
C ILE A 63 5.03 7.92 -11.29
N THR A 64 4.59 8.24 -12.51
CA THR A 64 4.65 7.33 -13.65
C THR A 64 6.09 6.90 -13.94
N ARG A 65 7.02 7.85 -13.94
CA ARG A 65 8.45 7.59 -14.18
C ARG A 65 9.04 6.70 -13.09
N TYR A 66 8.83 7.04 -11.82
CA TYR A 66 9.41 6.31 -10.70
C TYR A 66 8.88 4.88 -10.61
N TYR A 67 7.59 4.68 -10.89
CA TYR A 67 7.03 3.34 -10.97
C TYR A 67 7.51 2.57 -12.22
N LYS A 68 7.41 3.14 -13.43
CA LYS A 68 7.68 2.40 -14.67
C LYS A 68 9.16 2.19 -14.96
N ASP A 69 9.98 3.22 -14.79
CA ASP A 69 11.39 3.21 -15.19
C ASP A 69 12.28 2.68 -14.07
N ALA A 70 12.00 3.07 -12.82
CA ALA A 70 12.81 2.72 -11.66
C ALA A 70 12.30 1.52 -10.84
N LYS A 71 11.06 1.08 -11.10
CA LYS A 71 10.38 0.01 -10.34
C LYS A 71 10.30 0.31 -8.83
N LEU A 72 10.24 1.60 -8.48
CA LEU A 72 10.06 2.03 -7.10
C LEU A 72 8.62 1.76 -6.65
N LYS A 73 8.46 1.39 -5.38
CA LYS A 73 7.16 1.48 -4.73
C LYS A 73 6.89 2.96 -4.43
N VAL A 74 5.84 3.51 -5.03
CA VAL A 74 5.45 4.91 -4.87
C VAL A 74 4.26 4.97 -3.94
N ILE A 75 4.35 5.80 -2.91
CA ILE A 75 3.26 6.11 -1.98
C ILE A 75 2.89 7.57 -2.17
N LEU A 76 1.65 7.85 -2.54
CA LEU A 76 1.09 9.19 -2.56
C LEU A 76 0.59 9.54 -1.16
N GLU A 77 1.27 10.47 -0.51
CA GLU A 77 0.96 10.92 0.85
C GLU A 77 0.02 12.12 0.81
N VAL A 78 -1.25 11.88 1.13
CA VAL A 78 -2.32 12.89 1.17
C VAL A 78 -2.25 13.61 2.52
N PRO A 79 -1.87 14.90 2.57
CA PRO A 79 -1.84 15.65 3.82
C PRO A 79 -3.24 15.81 4.42
N PHE A 80 -3.32 15.81 5.75
CA PHE A 80 -4.55 16.14 6.44
C PHE A 80 -5.05 17.54 6.06
N GLY A 81 -6.32 17.63 5.66
CA GLY A 81 -6.96 18.87 5.24
C GLY A 81 -6.74 19.27 3.77
N LEU A 82 -6.08 18.42 2.97
CA LEU A 82 -6.05 18.61 1.52
C LEU A 82 -7.42 18.26 0.93
N GLU A 83 -8.08 19.22 0.29
CA GLU A 83 -9.32 18.99 -0.46
C GLU A 83 -9.01 18.23 -1.76
N HIS A 84 -9.77 17.16 -2.03
CA HIS A 84 -9.64 16.33 -3.23
C HIS A 84 -10.89 15.43 -3.40
N ASP A 85 -11.10 14.89 -4.60
CA ASP A 85 -12.09 13.83 -4.85
C ASP A 85 -11.46 12.45 -4.57
N VAL A 86 -12.00 11.73 -3.58
CA VAL A 86 -11.53 10.40 -3.18
C VAL A 86 -11.67 9.36 -4.30
N ASN A 87 -12.76 9.39 -5.07
CA ASN A 87 -12.99 8.42 -6.14
C ASN A 87 -12.04 8.64 -7.31
N GLU A 88 -11.80 9.90 -7.66
CA GLU A 88 -10.84 10.23 -8.72
C GLU A 88 -9.44 9.82 -8.29
N LEU A 89 -9.06 10.11 -7.04
CA LEU A 89 -7.72 9.74 -6.56
C LEU A 89 -7.49 8.22 -6.48
N VAL A 90 -8.51 7.45 -6.09
CA VAL A 90 -8.47 5.98 -6.13
C VAL A 90 -8.44 5.45 -7.57
N THR A 91 -9.08 6.14 -8.52
CA THR A 91 -9.00 5.80 -9.94
C THR A 91 -7.59 6.02 -10.48
N ASN A 92 -7.00 7.18 -10.20
CA ASN A 92 -5.63 7.52 -10.55
C ASN A 92 -4.61 6.57 -9.93
N MET A 93 -4.84 6.13 -8.69
CA MET A 93 -4.02 5.12 -8.02
C MET A 93 -3.92 3.83 -8.84
N GLN A 94 -5.03 3.38 -9.43
CA GLN A 94 -5.03 2.19 -10.29
C GLN A 94 -4.36 2.44 -11.65
N LEU A 95 -4.51 3.63 -12.22
CA LEU A 95 -3.96 3.97 -13.54
C LEU A 95 -2.44 4.17 -13.50
N LEU A 96 -1.96 4.86 -12.47
CA LEU A 96 -0.54 5.23 -12.31
C LEU A 96 0.22 4.24 -11.41
N ASN A 97 -0.49 3.33 -10.73
CA ASN A 97 0.03 2.24 -9.92
C ASN A 97 0.92 2.71 -8.75
N TYR A 98 0.36 3.58 -7.91
CA TYR A 98 0.92 3.96 -6.60
C TYR A 98 0.03 3.45 -5.47
N ASP A 99 0.51 3.50 -4.22
CA ASP A 99 -0.30 3.30 -3.02
C ASP A 99 -0.71 4.66 -2.45
N ILE A 100 -1.85 4.78 -1.76
CA ILE A 100 -2.27 6.02 -1.10
C ILE A 100 -1.97 5.94 0.39
N SER A 101 -1.56 7.04 1.00
CA SER A 101 -1.44 7.18 2.45
C SER A 101 -2.10 8.47 2.92
N ILE A 102 -3.13 8.34 3.75
CA ILE A 102 -3.83 9.48 4.34
C ILE A 102 -3.08 9.85 5.61
N LEU A 103 -2.36 10.97 5.59
CA LEU A 103 -1.52 11.39 6.71
C LEU A 103 -2.37 11.86 7.89
N LEU A 104 -1.86 11.59 9.10
CA LEU A 104 -2.46 12.03 10.35
C LEU A 104 -2.59 13.57 10.42
N PRO A 105 -3.49 14.08 11.27
CA PRO A 105 -3.49 15.49 11.66
C PRO A 105 -2.10 15.95 12.07
N GLY A 106 -1.74 17.18 11.67
CA GLY A 106 -0.47 17.79 12.04
C GLY A 106 -0.25 17.85 13.56
N SER A 107 1.00 18.04 13.99
CA SER A 107 1.36 18.06 15.42
C SER A 107 0.57 19.06 16.27
N ASP A 108 0.11 20.15 15.66
CA ASP A 108 -0.73 21.19 16.27
C ASP A 108 -2.18 20.73 16.52
N LYS A 109 -2.66 19.76 15.73
CA LYS A 109 -4.02 19.16 15.82
C LYS A 109 -4.02 17.72 16.35
N MET A 110 -2.86 17.15 16.67
CA MET A 110 -2.73 15.75 17.09
C MET A 110 -3.56 15.38 18.34
N ASN A 111 -3.91 16.35 19.18
CA ASN A 111 -4.73 16.14 20.38
C ASN A 111 -6.14 16.74 20.27
N ASP A 112 -6.56 17.14 19.08
CA ASP A 112 -7.85 17.76 18.81
C ASP A 112 -8.88 16.71 18.35
N PRO A 113 -9.90 16.38 19.15
CA PRO A 113 -10.91 15.39 18.76
C PRO A 113 -11.65 15.71 17.45
N GLU A 114 -11.88 16.99 17.15
CA GLU A 114 -12.59 17.38 15.91
C GLU A 114 -11.75 17.04 14.68
N ALA A 115 -10.44 17.28 14.73
CA ALA A 115 -9.51 16.90 13.66
C ALA A 115 -9.43 15.38 13.46
N TRP A 116 -9.56 14.59 14.54
CA TRP A 116 -9.61 13.14 14.47
C TRP A 116 -10.93 12.61 13.91
N ASP A 117 -12.04 13.30 14.17
CA ASP A 117 -13.33 12.99 13.55
C ASP A 117 -13.30 13.31 12.05
N GLU A 118 -12.75 14.45 11.63
CA GLU A 118 -12.50 14.76 10.21
C GLU A 118 -11.60 13.72 9.54
N PHE A 119 -10.53 13.30 10.22
CA PHE A 119 -9.64 12.25 9.72
C PHE A 119 -10.38 10.92 9.58
N TYR A 120 -11.23 10.56 10.54
CA TYR A 120 -12.07 9.36 10.47
C TYR A 120 -13.02 9.39 9.27
N GLU A 121 -13.76 10.48 9.06
CA GLU A 121 -14.70 10.59 7.92
C GLU A 121 -13.97 10.45 6.58
N LEU A 122 -12.80 11.08 6.44
CA LEU A 122 -11.98 10.90 5.23
C LEU A 122 -11.57 9.44 5.04
N ASN A 123 -11.09 8.77 6.09
CA ASN A 123 -10.74 7.34 6.01
C ASN A 123 -11.95 6.47 5.66
N LYS A 124 -13.14 6.80 6.17
CA LYS A 124 -14.38 6.11 5.85
C LYS A 124 -14.73 6.23 4.36
N GLU A 125 -14.60 7.42 3.77
CA GLU A 125 -14.81 7.60 2.33
C GLU A 125 -13.88 6.72 1.48
N TYR A 126 -12.60 6.64 1.84
CA TYR A 126 -11.64 5.76 1.19
C TYR A 126 -11.97 4.28 1.36
N LEU A 127 -12.43 3.88 2.54
CA LEU A 127 -12.89 2.51 2.83
C LEU A 127 -14.09 2.14 1.96
N GLU A 128 -15.07 3.03 1.84
CA GLU A 128 -16.25 2.83 0.98
C GLU A 128 -15.84 2.69 -0.49
N CYS A 129 -14.92 3.54 -0.96
CA CYS A 129 -14.38 3.46 -2.32
C CYS A 129 -13.67 2.12 -2.57
N LEU A 130 -12.92 1.60 -1.59
CA LEU A 130 -12.25 0.30 -1.67
C LEU A 130 -13.26 -0.85 -1.82
N PHE A 131 -14.36 -0.84 -1.07
CA PHE A 131 -15.41 -1.86 -1.18
C PHE A 131 -16.20 -1.78 -2.48
N GLN A 132 -16.41 -0.59 -3.02
CA GLN A 132 -17.08 -0.40 -4.32
C GLN A 132 -16.19 -0.84 -5.50
N ASN A 133 -14.86 -0.83 -5.31
CA ASN A 133 -13.88 -1.16 -6.34
C ASN A 133 -13.09 -2.45 -6.02
N PRO A 134 -13.68 -3.65 -6.23
CA PRO A 134 -13.05 -4.93 -5.86
C PRO A 134 -11.78 -5.30 -6.67
N LYS A 135 -11.37 -4.44 -7.60
CA LYS A 135 -10.16 -4.60 -8.42
C LYS A 135 -8.95 -3.81 -7.90
N VAL A 136 -9.12 -3.02 -6.83
CA VAL A 136 -8.00 -2.32 -6.19
C VAL A 136 -6.97 -3.36 -5.73
N LYS A 137 -5.73 -3.23 -6.23
CA LYS A 137 -4.59 -4.07 -5.81
C LYS A 137 -3.60 -3.32 -4.93
N ASN A 138 -3.61 -2.00 -5.04
CA ASN A 138 -2.77 -1.07 -4.30
C ASN A 138 -3.27 -0.92 -2.86
N GLN A 139 -2.39 -0.45 -1.98
CA GLN A 139 -2.71 -0.17 -0.59
C GLN A 139 -3.27 1.25 -0.43
N ILE A 140 -4.18 1.41 0.54
CA ILE A 140 -4.69 2.70 0.98
C ILE A 140 -4.50 2.74 2.49
N TYR A 141 -3.43 3.39 2.94
CA TYR A 141 -3.08 3.48 4.34
C TYR A 141 -3.86 4.62 5.03
N PRO A 142 -4.30 4.44 6.30
CA PRO A 142 -4.20 3.22 7.11
C PRO A 142 -5.33 2.18 6.89
N VAL A 143 -6.36 2.49 6.11
CA VAL A 143 -7.59 1.67 6.04
C VAL A 143 -7.38 0.24 5.55
N SER A 144 -6.56 0.02 4.52
CA SER A 144 -6.28 -1.32 3.99
C SER A 144 -5.51 -2.16 5.00
N SER A 145 -4.55 -1.56 5.72
CA SER A 145 -3.81 -2.22 6.80
C SER A 145 -4.71 -2.56 7.98
N TYR A 146 -5.63 -1.67 8.35
CA TYR A 146 -6.55 -1.98 9.43
C TYR A 146 -7.51 -3.10 9.06
N PHE A 147 -8.05 -3.09 7.84
CA PHE A 147 -8.88 -4.18 7.34
C PHE A 147 -8.12 -5.52 7.31
N GLN A 148 -6.85 -5.53 6.87
CA GLN A 148 -5.99 -6.71 6.94
C GLN A 148 -5.80 -7.20 8.38
N TYR A 149 -5.55 -6.29 9.32
CA TYR A 149 -5.46 -6.62 10.75
C TYR A 149 -6.73 -7.31 11.26
N LEU A 150 -7.92 -6.78 10.93
CA LEU A 150 -9.19 -7.40 11.32
C LEU A 150 -9.38 -8.80 10.72
N LEU A 151 -8.99 -9.00 9.45
CA LEU A 151 -9.02 -10.32 8.83
C LEU A 151 -8.06 -11.30 9.52
N MET A 152 -6.88 -10.86 9.95
CA MET A 152 -5.93 -11.68 10.72
C MET A 152 -6.52 -12.05 12.09
N GLU A 153 -7.14 -11.09 12.78
CA GLU A 153 -7.82 -11.30 14.06
C GLU A 153 -8.91 -12.39 13.95
N CYS A 154 -9.77 -12.33 12.92
CA CYS A 154 -10.77 -13.37 12.64
C CYS A 154 -10.17 -14.77 12.43
N ASN A 155 -8.88 -14.85 12.06
CA ASN A 155 -8.16 -16.09 11.84
C ASN A 155 -7.35 -16.55 13.06
N ASN A 156 -7.61 -15.99 14.24
CA ASN A 156 -6.86 -16.21 15.48
C ASN A 156 -5.37 -15.88 15.36
N HIS A 157 -5.03 -14.97 14.45
CA HIS A 157 -3.68 -14.46 14.30
C HIS A 157 -3.68 -12.98 14.66
N VAL A 158 -3.18 -12.66 15.85
CA VAL A 158 -3.00 -11.28 16.28
C VAL A 158 -1.52 -10.95 16.16
N PRO A 159 -1.09 -10.18 15.15
CA PRO A 159 0.29 -9.74 15.08
C PRO A 159 0.59 -8.81 16.27
N GLU A 160 1.79 -8.90 16.85
CA GLU A 160 2.19 -8.09 18.02
C GLU A 160 2.14 -6.57 17.74
N THR A 161 2.28 -6.18 16.47
CA THR A 161 2.08 -4.81 15.98
C THR A 161 1.18 -4.84 14.74
N MET A 162 0.45 -3.75 14.47
CA MET A 162 -0.32 -3.60 13.22
C MET A 162 0.56 -3.58 11.96
N ALA A 163 1.88 -3.46 12.10
CA ALA A 163 2.78 -3.14 11.01
C ALA A 163 4.05 -3.99 11.05
N THR A 164 4.11 -4.95 10.13
CA THR A 164 5.37 -5.44 9.55
C THR A 164 5.87 -4.50 8.44
N ASP A 165 5.17 -3.40 8.18
CA ASP A 165 5.45 -2.41 7.14
C ASP A 165 6.18 -1.21 7.76
N ASP A 166 7.41 -0.97 7.33
CA ASP A 166 8.27 0.12 7.81
C ASP A 166 7.61 1.50 7.63
N TYR A 167 6.78 1.65 6.58
CA TYR A 167 6.06 2.88 6.31
C TYR A 167 5.03 3.21 7.40
N ILE A 168 4.23 2.22 7.82
CA ILE A 168 3.20 2.42 8.83
C ILE A 168 3.82 2.77 10.18
N ASN A 169 4.93 2.13 10.55
CA ASN A 169 5.65 2.45 11.77
C ASN A 169 6.13 3.91 11.76
N ALA A 170 6.73 4.35 10.65
CA ALA A 170 7.24 5.70 10.51
C ALA A 170 6.15 6.79 10.52
N ARG A 171 4.95 6.49 9.99
CA ARG A 171 3.89 7.50 9.79
C ARG A 171 2.74 7.47 10.79
N PHE A 172 2.45 6.33 11.41
CA PHE A 172 1.23 6.12 12.18
C PHE A 172 1.44 5.55 13.58
N VAL A 173 2.68 5.29 14.00
CA VAL A 173 2.99 4.78 15.35
C VAL A 173 3.73 5.83 16.17
N GLU A 174 4.73 6.50 15.61
CA GLU A 174 5.52 7.49 16.33
C GLU A 174 4.75 8.79 16.57
N GLY A 175 4.69 9.25 17.82
CA GLY A 175 4.14 10.56 18.18
C GLY A 175 2.61 10.68 18.12
N VAL A 176 1.90 9.55 17.98
CA VAL A 176 0.44 9.51 17.82
C VAL A 176 -0.28 9.47 19.16
N ASN A 177 -1.42 10.16 19.26
CA ASN A 177 -2.33 10.01 20.39
C ASN A 177 -3.06 8.66 20.32
N ILE A 178 -2.62 7.71 21.14
CA ILE A 178 -3.12 6.33 21.14
C ILE A 178 -4.62 6.27 21.46
N GLU A 179 -5.11 7.08 22.40
CA GLU A 179 -6.53 7.04 22.79
C GLU A 179 -7.45 7.47 21.64
N LEU A 180 -7.06 8.50 20.89
CA LEU A 180 -7.83 8.97 19.73
C LEU A 180 -7.73 8.00 18.54
N MET A 181 -6.54 7.42 18.33
CA MET A 181 -6.34 6.35 17.35
C MET A 181 -7.19 5.12 17.65
N ASP A 182 -7.29 4.70 18.91
CA ASP A 182 -8.13 3.58 19.32
C ASP A 182 -9.62 3.89 19.08
N LYS A 183 -10.10 5.09 19.42
CA LYS A 183 -11.48 5.51 19.13
C LYS A 183 -11.79 5.51 17.64
N MET A 184 -10.88 6.00 16.80
CA MET A 184 -11.03 5.96 15.34
C MET A 184 -11.11 4.52 14.82
N LYS A 185 -10.22 3.64 15.30
CA LYS A 185 -10.22 2.21 14.93
C LYS A 185 -11.54 1.54 15.31
N ASP A 186 -12.08 1.82 16.49
CA ASP A 186 -13.38 1.29 16.91
C ASP A 186 -14.51 1.71 15.96
N LYS A 187 -14.57 2.98 15.57
CA LYS A 187 -15.54 3.47 14.57
C LYS A 187 -15.39 2.77 13.22
N LEU A 188 -14.16 2.69 12.69
CA LEU A 188 -13.91 1.99 11.43
C LEU A 188 -14.25 0.50 11.50
N ARG A 189 -14.04 -0.15 12.65
CA ARG A 189 -14.43 -1.55 12.85
C ARG A 189 -15.95 -1.72 12.75
N GLU A 190 -16.72 -0.80 13.30
CA GLU A 190 -18.18 -0.79 13.17
C GLU A 190 -18.58 -0.69 11.69
N ASP A 191 -18.06 0.31 10.96
CA ASP A 191 -18.35 0.48 9.53
C ASP A 191 -17.97 -0.75 8.70
N ILE A 192 -16.79 -1.33 8.93
CA ILE A 192 -16.35 -2.54 8.24
C ILE A 192 -17.32 -3.69 8.52
N ASN A 193 -17.68 -3.93 9.78
CA ASN A 193 -18.60 -5.02 10.12
C ASN A 193 -19.96 -4.84 9.45
N GLU A 194 -20.50 -3.62 9.40
CA GLU A 194 -21.76 -3.31 8.73
C GLU A 194 -21.72 -3.68 7.23
N GLN A 195 -20.60 -3.43 6.54
CA GLN A 195 -20.42 -3.81 5.13
C GLN A 195 -20.46 -5.35 4.93
N PHE A 196 -20.05 -6.13 5.93
CA PHE A 196 -20.03 -7.59 5.87
C PHE A 196 -21.27 -8.28 6.45
N GLU A 197 -22.16 -7.58 7.14
CA GLU A 197 -23.42 -8.12 7.69
C GLU A 197 -24.26 -8.88 6.62
N PRO A 198 -24.45 -8.38 5.38
CA PRO A 198 -25.19 -9.10 4.34
C PRO A 198 -24.58 -10.47 3.98
N PHE A 199 -23.30 -10.70 4.31
CA PHE A 199 -22.56 -11.93 4.06
C PHE A 199 -22.44 -12.84 5.30
N GLY A 200 -23.15 -12.50 6.39
CA GLY A 200 -23.08 -13.23 7.66
C GLY A 200 -21.90 -12.81 8.54
N GLY A 201 -21.41 -11.57 8.35
CA GLY A 201 -20.36 -10.96 9.15
C GLY A 201 -18.93 -11.22 8.64
N LEU A 202 -18.00 -10.40 9.14
CA LEU A 202 -16.59 -10.42 8.72
C LEU A 202 -15.91 -11.78 8.98
N GLU A 203 -16.23 -12.46 10.08
CA GLU A 203 -15.69 -13.80 10.39
C GLU A 203 -16.09 -14.85 9.34
N THR A 204 -17.34 -14.81 8.89
CA THR A 204 -17.85 -15.71 7.85
C THR A 204 -17.13 -15.45 6.52
N TYR A 205 -16.91 -14.18 6.20
CA TYR A 205 -16.13 -13.78 5.03
C TYR A 205 -14.68 -14.29 5.12
N ALA A 206 -13.97 -14.03 6.23
CA ALA A 206 -12.60 -14.47 6.44
C ALA A 206 -12.43 -16.00 6.30
N ARG A 207 -13.36 -16.77 6.89
CA ARG A 207 -13.36 -18.24 6.73
C ARG A 207 -13.56 -18.67 5.28
N THR A 208 -14.44 -18.00 4.55
CA THR A 208 -14.71 -18.31 3.13
C THR A 208 -13.49 -18.00 2.27
N LEU A 209 -12.82 -16.88 2.55
CA LEU A 209 -11.57 -16.48 1.90
C LEU A 209 -10.47 -17.53 2.11
N ASN A 210 -10.29 -18.03 3.34
CA ASN A 210 -9.30 -19.09 3.61
C ASN A 210 -9.57 -20.37 2.83
N VAL A 211 -10.84 -20.78 2.73
CA VAL A 211 -11.21 -21.97 1.96
C VAL A 211 -10.90 -21.75 0.47
N ALA A 212 -11.19 -20.56 -0.06
CA ALA A 212 -10.86 -20.22 -1.44
C ALA A 212 -9.34 -20.21 -1.67
N LEU A 213 -8.57 -19.60 -0.76
CA LEU A 213 -7.11 -19.54 -0.83
C LEU A 213 -6.49 -20.94 -0.76
N ALA A 214 -6.96 -21.79 0.16
CA ALA A 214 -6.48 -23.18 0.29
C ALA A 214 -6.69 -23.97 -1.01
N LYS A 215 -7.83 -23.78 -1.69
CA LYS A 215 -8.09 -24.39 -3.00
C LYS A 215 -7.12 -23.89 -4.07
N VAL A 216 -6.87 -22.57 -4.12
CA VAL A 216 -5.90 -22.00 -5.06
C VAL A 216 -4.50 -22.54 -4.83
N ILE A 217 -4.07 -22.65 -3.57
CA ILE A 217 -2.76 -23.22 -3.19
C ILE A 217 -2.69 -24.69 -3.60
N ALA A 218 -3.71 -25.49 -3.31
CA ALA A 218 -3.76 -26.90 -3.68
C ALA A 218 -3.66 -27.09 -5.19
N ASN A 219 -4.45 -26.35 -5.98
CA ASN A 219 -4.41 -26.43 -7.44
C ASN A 219 -3.03 -26.04 -7.99
N LYS A 220 -2.41 -24.96 -7.49
CA LYS A 220 -1.07 -24.56 -7.91
C LYS A 220 0.00 -25.61 -7.55
N ALA A 221 -0.13 -26.27 -6.40
CA ALA A 221 0.77 -27.33 -5.99
C ALA A 221 0.66 -28.55 -6.92
N GLU A 222 -0.57 -28.94 -7.30
CA GLU A 222 -0.81 -30.00 -8.28
C GLU A 222 -0.23 -29.66 -9.65
N GLU A 223 -0.45 -28.44 -10.15
CA GLU A 223 0.15 -27.96 -11.41
C GLU A 223 1.68 -28.03 -11.37
N GLN A 224 2.32 -27.59 -10.29
CA GLN A 224 3.78 -27.66 -10.17
C GLN A 224 4.30 -29.11 -10.09
N MET A 225 3.60 -30.00 -9.38
CA MET A 225 3.96 -31.42 -9.34
C MET A 225 3.84 -32.07 -10.71
N GLN A 226 2.83 -31.69 -11.49
CA GLN A 226 2.62 -32.20 -12.85
C GLN A 226 3.75 -31.72 -13.79
N LEU A 227 4.10 -30.43 -13.74
CA LEU A 227 5.21 -29.87 -14.51
C LEU A 227 6.56 -30.50 -14.14
N GLN A 228 6.80 -30.80 -12.86
CA GLN A 228 8.02 -31.48 -12.42
C GLN A 228 8.09 -32.93 -12.92
N LYS A 229 6.95 -33.65 -12.96
CA LYS A 229 6.89 -34.99 -13.55
C LYS A 229 7.15 -34.96 -15.05
N GLU A 230 6.51 -34.04 -15.77
CA GLU A 230 6.71 -33.88 -17.22
C GLU A 230 8.15 -33.48 -17.56
N ALA A 231 8.80 -32.63 -16.74
CA ALA A 231 10.21 -32.30 -16.90
C ALA A 231 11.14 -33.50 -16.64
N ALA A 232 10.87 -34.30 -15.61
CA ALA A 232 11.64 -35.51 -15.30
C ALA A 232 11.46 -36.61 -16.37
N ASP A 233 10.26 -36.72 -16.94
CA ASP A 233 9.98 -37.65 -18.04
C ASP A 233 10.67 -37.19 -19.34
N CYS A 234 10.79 -35.87 -19.59
CA CYS A 234 11.58 -35.34 -20.70
C CYS A 234 13.10 -35.53 -20.52
N GLU A 235 13.66 -35.29 -19.34
CA GLU A 235 15.10 -35.51 -19.08
C GLU A 235 15.48 -36.99 -19.19
N SER A 236 14.64 -37.91 -18.72
CA SER A 236 14.90 -39.35 -18.84
C SER A 236 14.84 -39.86 -20.29
N SER A 237 13.96 -39.29 -21.13
CA SER A 237 13.89 -39.62 -22.56
C SER A 237 15.09 -39.13 -23.40
N VAL A 238 15.79 -38.08 -22.95
CA VAL A 238 16.99 -37.54 -23.63
C VAL A 238 18.25 -38.33 -23.27
N GLU A 239 18.33 -38.87 -22.05
CA GLU A 239 19.43 -39.76 -21.62
C GLU A 239 19.35 -41.14 -22.30
N GLU A 240 18.14 -41.69 -22.50
CA GLU A 240 17.96 -42.96 -23.21
C GLU A 240 18.39 -42.87 -24.69
N GLU A 241 18.04 -41.78 -25.40
CA GLU A 241 18.45 -41.58 -26.81
C GLU A 241 19.96 -41.38 -27.02
N GLN A 242 20.70 -40.88 -26.02
CA GLN A 242 22.16 -40.77 -26.10
C GLN A 242 22.88 -42.10 -25.80
N SER A 243 22.27 -42.97 -24.98
CA SER A 243 22.86 -44.27 -24.61
C SER A 243 22.77 -45.34 -25.71
N ASP A 244 21.89 -45.16 -26.70
CA ASP A 244 21.67 -46.07 -27.83
C ASP A 244 22.49 -45.71 -29.09
N SER A 245 23.46 -44.77 -28.98
CA SER A 245 24.24 -44.26 -30.12
C SER A 245 25.76 -44.54 -30.10
N ASP A 246 26.23 -45.46 -29.25
CA ASP A 246 27.63 -45.95 -29.23
C ASP A 246 27.82 -47.32 -29.92
#